data_AF-A0A9W4H0L2-F1
#
_entry.id   AF-A0A9W4H0L2-F1
#
_cell.length_a   1.000
_cell.length_b   1.000
_cell.length_c   1.000
_cell.angle_alpha   90.00
_cell.angle_beta   90.00
_cell.angle_gamma   90.00
#
_symmetry.space_group_name_H-M   'P 1'
#
loop_
_entity.id
_entity.type
_entity.pdbx_description
1 polymer ?
#
loop_
_entity_poly.entity_id
_entity_poly.type
_entity_poly.pdbx_seq_one_letter_code
_entity_poly.pdbx_strand_id
1 'polypeptide(L)'
;MSDAGKPSLLAGFKEFVMRGNVIDLAVAVVIGAAFSSVVNSVVNGIINPLVGAFGTKDLAGYSSCLKGPCVVNDKGEVTSGIHILWGSVLSAALTFLITAAVVYFLMVLPMARYLARRAARQQPVEVVEPVKEEVEEITLLRDIRDALVAPRSGGAG
;
A
#
# COMPACT_ATOMS: atom_id res chain seq x y z
N MET A 1 -6.53 -43.41 -31.95
CA MET A 1 -6.80 -43.02 -30.55
C MET A 1 -6.69 -41.51 -30.49
N SER A 2 -7.82 -40.87 -30.24
CA SER A 2 -8.05 -39.41 -30.33
C SER A 2 -7.45 -38.64 -29.15
N ASP A 3 -7.08 -37.37 -29.42
CA ASP A 3 -6.93 -36.24 -28.50
C ASP A 3 -6.09 -36.41 -27.21
N ALA A 4 -4.77 -36.21 -27.33
CA ALA A 4 -3.92 -35.84 -26.19
C ALA A 4 -3.75 -34.32 -26.14
N GLY A 5 -4.73 -33.65 -25.52
CA GLY A 5 -4.55 -32.49 -24.65
C GLY A 5 -3.84 -31.26 -25.22
N LYS A 6 -4.60 -30.37 -25.87
CA LYS A 6 -4.26 -28.93 -25.91
C LYS A 6 -3.95 -28.45 -24.49
N PRO A 7 -2.88 -27.67 -24.22
CA PRO A 7 -2.74 -27.00 -22.94
C PRO A 7 -3.99 -26.13 -22.76
N SER A 8 -4.88 -26.55 -21.87
CA SER A 8 -6.12 -25.81 -21.66
C SER A 8 -5.74 -24.45 -21.09
N LEU A 9 -6.44 -23.40 -21.50
CA LEU A 9 -6.23 -22.04 -20.96
C LEU A 9 -6.29 -22.03 -19.42
N LEU A 10 -7.08 -22.95 -18.85
CA LEU A 10 -7.16 -23.21 -17.41
C LEU A 10 -5.85 -23.78 -16.82
N ALA A 11 -5.18 -24.71 -17.50
CA ALA A 11 -3.88 -25.22 -17.09
C ALA A 11 -2.81 -24.12 -17.15
N GLY A 12 -2.77 -23.34 -18.24
CA GLY A 12 -1.84 -22.20 -18.38
C GLY A 12 -2.10 -21.10 -17.35
N PHE A 13 -3.35 -20.83 -17.00
CA PHE A 13 -3.72 -19.87 -15.96
C PHE A 13 -3.35 -20.36 -14.55
N LYS A 14 -3.57 -21.65 -14.25
CA LYS A 14 -3.12 -22.25 -12.99
C LYS A 14 -1.59 -22.13 -12.84
N GLU A 15 -0.83 -22.48 -13.89
CA GLU A 15 0.63 -22.36 -13.89
C GLU A 15 1.10 -20.91 -13.67
N PHE A 16 0.38 -19.95 -14.24
CA PHE A 16 0.64 -18.52 -14.08
C PHE A 16 0.38 -18.03 -12.64
N VAL A 17 -0.78 -18.39 -12.07
CA VAL A 17 -1.15 -18.01 -10.70
C VAL A 17 -0.22 -18.68 -9.70
N MET A 18 0.17 -19.95 -9.91
CA MET A 18 1.08 -20.66 -9.01
C MET A 18 2.50 -20.07 -8.94
N ARG A 19 2.85 -19.06 -9.77
CA ARG A 19 4.05 -18.25 -9.50
C ARG A 19 3.80 -17.43 -8.22
N GLY A 20 4.46 -17.82 -7.12
CA GLY A 20 4.27 -17.23 -5.78
C GLY A 20 4.24 -15.69 -5.75
N ASN A 21 5.13 -15.03 -6.50
CA ASN A 21 5.18 -13.57 -6.61
C ASN A 21 3.86 -12.92 -7.09
N VAL A 22 3.04 -13.61 -7.89
CA VAL A 22 1.76 -13.08 -8.39
C VAL A 22 0.65 -13.23 -7.35
N ILE A 23 0.60 -14.36 -6.63
CA ILE A 23 -0.38 -14.59 -5.56
C ILE A 23 -0.16 -13.58 -4.44
N ASP A 24 1.07 -13.40 -3.98
CA ASP A 24 1.37 -12.50 -2.88
C ASP A 24 1.04 -11.05 -3.22
N LEU A 25 1.36 -10.62 -4.45
CA LEU A 25 1.00 -9.30 -4.96
C LEU A 25 -0.52 -9.15 -5.07
N ALA A 26 -1.23 -10.15 -5.62
CA ALA A 26 -2.68 -10.10 -5.75
C ALA A 26 -3.37 -10.00 -4.38
N VAL A 27 -2.92 -10.79 -3.40
CA VAL A 27 -3.44 -10.76 -2.03
C VAL A 27 -3.16 -9.40 -1.38
N ALA A 28 -1.96 -8.85 -1.54
CA ALA A 28 -1.61 -7.53 -1.02
C ALA A 28 -2.52 -6.41 -1.57
N VAL A 29 -2.80 -6.42 -2.88
CA VAL A 29 -3.68 -5.43 -3.53
C VAL A 29 -5.12 -5.56 -3.04
N VAL A 30 -5.66 -6.77 -2.96
CA VAL A 30 -7.05 -7.01 -2.53
C VAL A 30 -7.25 -6.61 -1.07
N ILE A 31 -6.31 -6.99 -0.18
CA ILE A 31 -6.36 -6.60 1.24
C ILE A 31 -6.23 -5.08 1.38
N GLY A 32 -5.31 -4.45 0.63
CA GLY A 32 -5.12 -3.00 0.63
C GLY A 32 -6.39 -2.24 0.22
N ALA A 33 -7.07 -2.70 -0.83
CA ALA A 33 -8.33 -2.10 -1.29
C ALA A 33 -9.46 -2.26 -0.26
N ALA A 34 -9.62 -3.47 0.30
CA ALA A 34 -10.64 -3.75 1.31
C ALA A 34 -10.41 -2.91 2.58
N PHE A 35 -9.16 -2.81 3.05
CA PHE A 35 -8.81 -2.02 4.22
C PHE A 35 -9.08 -0.52 4.00
N SER A 36 -8.68 0.01 2.84
CA SER A 36 -8.98 1.41 2.47
C SER A 36 -10.49 1.69 2.50
N SER A 37 -11.33 0.76 2.02
CA SER A 37 -12.79 0.88 2.08
C SER A 37 -13.32 0.94 3.52
N VAL A 38 -12.78 0.13 4.44
CA VAL A 38 -13.15 0.15 5.86
C VAL A 38 -12.80 1.50 6.49
N VAL A 39 -11.59 2.01 6.25
CA VAL A 39 -11.17 3.31 6.80
C VAL A 39 -12.02 4.44 6.22
N ASN A 40 -12.26 4.45 4.91
CA ASN A 40 -13.15 5.43 4.28
C ASN A 40 -14.56 5.39 4.87
N SER A 41 -15.10 4.22 5.19
CA SER A 41 -16.40 4.07 5.82
C SER A 41 -16.43 4.66 7.24
N VAL A 42 -15.36 4.48 8.02
CA VAL A 42 -15.22 5.09 9.35
C VAL A 42 -15.08 6.62 9.24
N VAL A 43 -14.27 7.10 8.30
CA VAL A 43 -14.09 8.54 8.11
C VAL A 43 -15.42 9.18 7.66
N ASN A 44 -16.08 8.61 6.67
CA ASN A 44 -17.35 9.14 6.18
C ASN A 44 -18.50 8.98 7.17
N GLY A 45 -18.55 7.87 7.91
CA GLY A 45 -19.66 7.54 8.80
C GLY A 45 -19.56 8.14 10.21
N ILE A 46 -18.34 8.41 10.70
CA ILE A 46 -18.12 8.87 12.08
C ILE A 46 -17.41 10.23 12.09
N ILE A 47 -16.32 10.36 11.33
CA ILE A 47 -15.47 11.56 11.42
C ILE A 47 -16.10 12.75 10.70
N ASN A 48 -16.56 12.58 9.45
CA ASN A 48 -17.22 13.63 8.70
C ASN A 48 -18.43 14.23 9.45
N PRO A 49 -19.36 13.45 10.03
CA PRO A 49 -20.45 14.03 10.81
C PRO A 49 -19.98 14.66 12.13
N LEU A 50 -18.94 14.15 12.78
CA LEU A 50 -18.35 14.80 13.96
C LEU A 50 -17.73 16.15 13.61
N VAL A 51 -16.90 16.22 12.58
CA VAL A 51 -16.30 17.49 12.14
C VAL A 51 -17.38 18.43 11.58
N GLY A 52 -18.37 17.90 10.87
CA GLY A 52 -19.54 18.64 10.38
C GLY A 52 -20.48 19.12 11.50
N ALA A 53 -20.41 18.55 12.70
CA ALA A 53 -21.12 19.06 13.88
C ALA A 53 -20.41 20.27 14.53
N PHE A 54 -19.07 20.36 14.39
CA PHE A 54 -18.28 21.51 14.84
C PHE A 54 -18.05 22.56 13.72
N GLY A 55 -18.38 22.24 12.47
CA GLY A 55 -18.26 23.09 11.27
C GLY A 55 -19.56 23.14 10.45
N THR A 56 -19.49 23.49 9.16
CA THR A 56 -20.65 23.34 8.25
C THR A 56 -20.87 21.86 7.94
N LYS A 57 -22.15 21.51 7.71
CA LYS A 57 -22.74 20.16 7.68
C LYS A 57 -21.98 19.12 6.81
N ASP A 58 -21.11 19.55 5.90
CA ASP A 58 -20.24 18.69 5.08
C ASP A 58 -18.92 19.40 4.70
N LEU A 59 -17.78 18.81 5.08
CA LEU A 59 -16.45 19.32 4.68
C LEU A 59 -16.31 19.36 3.16
N ALA A 60 -16.85 18.38 2.44
CA ALA A 60 -16.81 18.32 0.98
C ALA A 60 -17.61 19.43 0.29
N GLY A 61 -18.58 20.03 0.98
CA GLY A 61 -19.45 21.09 0.46
C GLY A 61 -18.80 22.47 0.45
N TYR A 62 -17.62 22.64 1.06
CA TYR A 62 -16.90 23.89 1.01
C TYR A 62 -16.41 24.19 -0.40
N SER A 63 -17.11 25.12 -1.04
CA SER A 63 -16.73 25.68 -2.34
C SER A 63 -16.49 27.18 -2.22
N SER A 64 -15.45 27.68 -2.88
CA SER A 64 -15.18 29.11 -3.02
C SER A 64 -15.24 29.50 -4.48
N CYS A 65 -15.74 30.70 -4.75
CA CYS A 65 -16.02 31.16 -6.10
C CYS A 65 -14.94 32.09 -6.60
N LEU A 66 -14.27 31.65 -7.66
CA LEU A 66 -13.11 32.35 -8.21
C LEU A 66 -13.52 33.52 -9.12
N LYS A 67 -14.70 33.47 -9.76
CA LYS A 67 -15.18 34.55 -10.64
C LYS A 67 -16.69 34.44 -10.97
N GLY A 68 -17.42 35.56 -10.79
CA GLY A 68 -18.82 35.75 -11.22
C GLY A 68 -19.85 34.90 -10.45
N PRO A 69 -21.17 35.19 -10.55
CA PRO A 69 -22.16 34.66 -9.63
C PRO A 69 -22.21 33.13 -9.74
N CYS A 70 -21.80 32.49 -8.66
CA CYS A 70 -21.84 31.06 -8.48
C CYS A 70 -23.26 30.64 -8.09
N VAL A 71 -24.06 30.38 -9.12
CA VAL A 71 -25.41 29.86 -8.94
C VAL A 71 -25.32 28.37 -9.17
N VAL A 72 -25.66 27.62 -8.13
CA VAL A 72 -25.74 26.15 -8.16
C VAL A 72 -27.21 25.79 -8.22
N ASN A 73 -27.62 25.00 -9.21
CA ASN A 73 -29.00 24.48 -9.27
C ASN A 73 -29.25 23.45 -8.15
N ASP A 74 -30.52 23.13 -7.86
CA ASP A 74 -30.94 22.11 -6.89
C ASP A 74 -30.37 20.70 -7.13
N LYS A 75 -29.73 20.47 -8.29
CA LYS A 75 -29.03 19.23 -8.67
C LYS A 75 -27.50 19.27 -8.44
N GLY A 76 -26.95 20.36 -7.91
CA GLY A 76 -25.51 20.50 -7.64
C GLY A 76 -24.66 20.84 -8.87
N GLU A 77 -25.27 21.12 -10.02
CA GLU A 77 -24.58 21.50 -11.25
C GLU A 77 -24.29 23.00 -11.28
N VAL A 78 -23.05 23.36 -11.61
CA VAL A 78 -22.59 24.74 -11.74
C VAL A 78 -23.16 25.33 -13.03
N THR A 79 -24.20 26.14 -12.91
CA THR A 79 -24.82 26.81 -14.07
C THR A 79 -24.06 28.08 -14.51
N SER A 80 -23.27 28.68 -13.62
CA SER A 80 -22.39 29.81 -13.95
C SER A 80 -21.29 29.98 -12.91
N GLY A 81 -20.06 30.30 -13.36
CA GLY A 81 -18.90 30.56 -12.50
C GLY A 81 -17.90 29.39 -12.42
N ILE A 82 -16.74 29.64 -11.82
CA ILE A 82 -15.69 28.63 -11.55
C ILE A 82 -15.71 28.35 -10.04
N HIS A 83 -16.26 27.20 -9.64
CA HIS A 83 -16.24 26.74 -8.25
C HIS A 83 -14.93 26.01 -7.95
N ILE A 84 -14.24 26.42 -6.87
CA ILE A 84 -13.17 25.64 -6.26
C ILE A 84 -13.77 24.87 -5.08
N LEU A 85 -13.93 23.56 -5.23
CA LEU A 85 -14.35 22.65 -4.17
C LEU A 85 -13.14 22.26 -3.30
N TRP A 86 -12.60 23.22 -2.54
CA TRP A 86 -11.48 22.98 -1.63
C TRP A 86 -11.86 22.05 -0.47
N GLY A 87 -13.15 21.97 -0.17
CA GLY A 87 -13.71 21.08 0.83
C GLY A 87 -13.46 19.60 0.59
N SER A 88 -13.53 19.16 -0.67
CA SER A 88 -13.29 17.75 -1.02
C SER A 88 -11.82 17.37 -0.85
N VAL A 89 -10.90 18.29 -1.13
CA VAL A 89 -9.46 18.13 -0.91
C VAL A 89 -9.15 18.03 0.58
N LEU A 90 -9.77 18.87 1.41
CA LEU A 90 -9.60 18.81 2.86
C LEU A 90 -10.11 17.48 3.44
N SER A 91 -11.27 17.02 2.98
CA SER A 91 -11.83 15.72 3.34
C SER A 91 -10.91 14.55 2.94
N ALA A 92 -10.38 14.57 1.71
CA ALA A 92 -9.43 13.57 1.24
C ALA A 92 -8.13 13.58 2.06
N ALA A 93 -7.61 14.77 2.39
CA ALA A 93 -6.41 14.92 3.23
C ALA A 93 -6.63 14.38 4.65
N LEU A 94 -7.79 14.66 5.25
CA LEU A 94 -8.16 14.12 6.56
C LEU A 94 -8.28 12.59 6.52
N THR A 95 -8.93 12.06 5.49
CA THR A 95 -9.06 10.61 5.26
C THR A 95 -7.70 9.93 5.15
N PHE A 96 -6.79 10.52 4.38
CA PHE A 96 -5.41 10.04 4.25
C PHE A 96 -4.68 10.04 5.59
N LEU A 97 -4.77 11.12 6.36
CA LEU A 97 -4.09 11.27 7.64
C LEU A 97 -4.58 10.25 8.67
N ILE A 98 -5.89 9.98 8.71
CA ILE A 98 -6.49 8.97 9.58
C ILE A 98 -6.06 7.57 9.13
N THR A 99 -6.09 7.27 7.83
CA THR A 99 -5.63 5.99 7.29
C THR A 99 -4.17 5.74 7.66
N ALA A 100 -3.30 6.73 7.47
CA ALA A 100 -1.90 6.65 7.86
C ALA A 100 -1.72 6.43 9.37
N ALA A 101 -2.50 7.12 10.21
CA ALA A 101 -2.46 6.95 11.66
C ALA A 101 -2.88 5.53 12.09
N VAL A 102 -3.95 4.98 11.50
CA VAL A 102 -4.44 3.63 11.80
C VAL A 102 -3.41 2.59 11.35
N VAL A 103 -2.88 2.69 10.13
CA VAL A 103 -1.83 1.77 9.63
C VAL A 103 -0.59 1.86 10.51
N TYR A 104 -0.16 3.06 10.88
CA TYR A 104 0.99 3.24 11.74
C TYR A 104 0.77 2.62 13.13
N PHE A 105 -0.38 2.88 13.76
CA PHE A 105 -0.62 2.43 15.13
C PHE A 105 -0.97 0.94 15.24
N LEU A 106 -1.68 0.36 14.26
CA LEU A 106 -2.11 -1.04 14.28
C LEU A 106 -1.16 -2.02 13.58
N MET A 107 -0.39 -1.56 12.58
CA MET A 107 0.57 -2.42 11.87
C MET A 107 2.01 -2.06 12.24
N VAL A 108 2.43 -0.83 11.97
CA VAL A 108 3.85 -0.45 12.08
C VAL A 108 4.34 -0.46 13.54
N LEU A 109 3.58 0.10 14.47
CA LEU A 109 3.95 0.20 15.88
C LEU A 109 4.04 -1.16 16.60
N PRO A 110 3.08 -2.09 16.48
CA PRO A 110 3.24 -3.42 17.06
C PRO A 110 4.32 -4.22 16.37
N MET A 111 4.47 -4.09 15.05
CA MET A 111 5.57 -4.73 14.31
C MET A 111 6.92 -4.21 14.81
N ALA A 112 7.10 -2.90 14.94
CA ALA A 112 8.30 -2.27 15.46
C ALA A 112 8.58 -2.67 16.91
N ARG A 113 7.55 -2.73 17.78
CA ARG A 113 7.69 -3.21 19.16
C ARG A 113 8.02 -4.70 19.22
N TYR A 114 7.44 -5.51 18.35
CA TYR A 114 7.71 -6.95 18.26
C TYR A 114 9.14 -7.21 17.79
N LEU A 115 9.59 -6.51 16.74
CA LEU A 115 10.96 -6.57 16.23
C LEU A 115 11.97 -6.08 17.28
N ALA A 116 11.67 -4.99 18.00
CA ALA A 116 12.53 -4.51 19.10
C ALA A 116 12.62 -5.53 20.25
N ARG A 117 11.52 -6.21 20.59
CA ARG A 117 11.49 -7.28 21.61
C ARG A 117 12.20 -8.55 21.15
N ARG A 118 12.14 -8.88 19.85
CA ARG A 118 12.86 -10.00 19.22
C ARG A 118 14.36 -9.71 19.13
N ALA A 119 14.75 -8.51 18.75
CA ALA A 119 16.14 -8.05 18.74
C ALA A 119 16.77 -8.07 20.14
N ALA A 120 16.00 -7.70 21.17
CA ALA A 120 16.44 -7.77 22.57
C ALA A 120 16.54 -9.21 23.13
N ARG A 121 15.91 -10.21 22.49
CA ARG A 121 15.92 -11.62 22.92
C ARG A 121 16.93 -12.52 22.18
N GLN A 122 17.74 -11.96 21.28
CA GLN A 122 18.79 -12.62 20.49
C GLN A 122 18.28 -13.57 19.38
N GLN A 123 18.87 -13.36 18.19
CA GLN A 123 18.91 -14.20 16.99
C GLN A 123 17.65 -14.28 16.11
N PRO A 124 17.84 -14.31 14.78
CA PRO A 124 16.90 -13.73 13.83
C PRO A 124 15.72 -14.67 13.63
N VAL A 125 14.56 -14.31 14.13
CA VAL A 125 13.29 -14.94 13.74
C VAL A 125 12.70 -14.02 12.68
N GLU A 126 13.01 -14.29 11.41
CA GLU A 126 12.07 -15.02 10.54
C GLU A 126 10.74 -14.27 10.46
N VAL A 127 10.84 -12.99 10.11
CA VAL A 127 9.74 -12.28 9.45
C VAL A 127 10.12 -12.00 7.99
N VAL A 128 11.10 -12.76 7.51
CA VAL A 128 11.84 -12.46 6.31
C VAL A 128 12.48 -13.72 5.77
N GLU A 129 11.72 -14.81 5.61
CA GLU A 129 12.25 -15.97 4.85
C GLU A 129 12.79 -15.55 3.47
N PRO A 130 12.12 -14.68 2.66
CA PRO A 130 12.70 -14.25 1.40
C PRO A 130 13.93 -13.34 1.58
N VAL A 131 13.86 -12.27 2.38
CA VAL A 131 15.01 -11.34 2.49
C VAL A 131 16.16 -11.90 3.35
N LYS A 132 15.96 -12.93 4.18
CA LYS A 132 17.09 -13.61 4.83
C LYS A 132 17.91 -14.41 3.83
N GLU A 133 17.24 -15.17 2.95
CA GLU A 133 17.92 -15.86 1.84
C GLU A 133 18.62 -14.84 0.94
N GLU A 134 17.96 -13.73 0.59
CA GLU A 134 18.57 -12.65 -0.19
C GLU A 134 19.82 -12.07 0.52
N VAL A 135 19.77 -11.84 1.84
CA VAL A 135 20.91 -11.28 2.59
C VAL A 135 22.07 -12.28 2.68
N GLU A 136 21.80 -13.57 2.86
CA GLU A 136 22.83 -14.62 2.90
C GLU A 136 23.49 -14.81 1.52
N GLU A 137 22.70 -14.81 0.45
CA GLU A 137 23.19 -14.80 -0.93
C GLU A 137 24.04 -13.56 -1.22
N ILE A 138 23.60 -12.37 -0.78
CA ILE A 138 24.36 -11.12 -0.94
C ILE A 138 25.69 -11.20 -0.19
N THR A 139 25.74 -11.81 1.01
CA THR A 139 27.00 -12.00 1.74
C THR A 139 27.94 -12.99 1.03
N LEU A 140 27.41 -14.11 0.55
CA LEU A 140 28.18 -15.10 -0.22
C LEU A 140 28.75 -14.50 -1.52
N LEU A 141 27.95 -13.72 -2.25
CA LEU A 141 28.39 -13.02 -3.46
C LEU A 141 29.48 -11.98 -3.15
N ARG A 142 29.39 -11.32 -1.99
CA ARG A 142 30.39 -10.37 -1.53
C ARG A 142 31.72 -11.06 -1.21
N ASP A 143 31.67 -12.21 -0.54
CA ASP A 143 32.85 -13.02 -0.25
C ASP A 143 33.49 -13.59 -1.52
N ILE A 144 32.68 -14.05 -2.48
CA ILE A 144 33.15 -14.52 -3.80
C ILE A 144 33.82 -13.38 -4.57
N ARG A 145 33.22 -12.18 -4.57
CA ARG A 145 33.82 -11.01 -5.21
C ARG A 145 35.16 -10.67 -4.57
N ASP A 146 35.23 -10.64 -3.25
CA ASP A 146 36.46 -10.28 -2.54
C ASP A 146 37.55 -11.35 -2.75
N ALA A 147 37.18 -12.63 -2.88
CA ALA A 147 38.08 -13.73 -3.27
C ALA A 147 38.56 -13.66 -4.73
N LEU A 148 37.77 -13.09 -5.66
CA LEU A 148 38.14 -12.90 -7.07
C LEU A 148 38.93 -11.60 -7.33
N VAL A 149 38.70 -10.56 -6.52
CA VAL A 149 39.41 -9.27 -6.58
C VAL A 149 40.76 -9.35 -5.87
N ALA A 150 40.92 -10.23 -4.88
CA ALA A 150 42.23 -10.61 -4.36
C ALA A 150 43.11 -11.10 -5.54
N PRO A 151 44.30 -10.50 -5.77
CA PRO A 151 45.16 -10.91 -6.87
C PRO A 151 45.46 -12.41 -6.76
N ARG A 152 45.30 -13.17 -7.86
CA ARG A 152 45.76 -14.58 -7.95
C ARG A 152 47.28 -14.63 -7.81
N SER A 153 47.81 -14.47 -6.61
CA SER A 153 49.25 -14.46 -6.32
C SER A 153 49.81 -15.87 -6.08
N GLY A 154 49.36 -16.86 -6.85
CA GLY A 154 49.67 -18.27 -6.56
C GLY A 154 49.60 -19.22 -7.75
N GLY A 155 49.92 -18.75 -8.95
CA GLY A 155 49.91 -19.56 -10.17
C GLY A 155 51.05 -19.20 -11.13
N ALA A 156 52.27 -19.12 -10.62
CA ALA A 156 53.50 -19.10 -11.41
C ALA A 156 54.61 -19.79 -10.59
N GLY A 157 54.67 -21.11 -10.72
CA GLY A 157 55.74 -21.99 -10.29
C GLY A 157 55.84 -23.12 -11.30
#